data_AF-A0A9E2P5R3-F1
#
_entry.id   AF-A0A9E2P5R3-F1
#
_cell.length_a   1.000
_cell.length_b   1.000
_cell.length_c   1.000
_cell.angle_alpha   90.00
_cell.angle_beta   90.00
_cell.angle_gamma   90.00
#
_symmetry.space_group_name_H-M   'P 1'
#
loop_
_entity.id
_entity.type
_entity.pdbx_description
1 polymer ?
#
loop_
_entity_poly.entity_id
_entity_poly.type
_entity_poly.pdbx_seq_one_letter_code
_entity_poly.pdbx_strand_id
1 'polypeptide(L)'
;MYGRRCSPGKVRRYLKKVSREVIGQEITPHYFRHRFLTECGKANVPIVDVMTISGIKDIDVMVKYYSHSTEEGQSKVLEVTRV
;
A
#
# COMPACT_ATOMS: atom_id res chain seq x y z
N MET A 1 21.54 -22.18 -13.76
CA MET A 1 21.15 -21.14 -14.74
C MET A 1 20.29 -20.12 -14.00
N TYR A 2 20.83 -18.96 -13.61
CA TYR A 2 20.04 -17.95 -12.89
C TYR A 2 19.17 -17.17 -13.88
N GLY A 3 17.85 -17.16 -13.65
CA GLY A 3 16.90 -16.41 -14.47
C GLY A 3 17.20 -14.92 -14.50
N ARG A 4 16.92 -14.24 -15.61
CA ARG A 4 17.09 -12.78 -15.71
C ARG A 4 16.06 -12.07 -14.83
N ARG A 5 16.46 -10.97 -14.18
CA ARG A 5 15.54 -10.11 -13.40
C ARG A 5 14.36 -9.67 -14.27
N CYS A 6 13.16 -9.73 -13.71
CA CYS A 6 11.98 -9.15 -14.33
C CYS A 6 12.12 -7.64 -14.41
N SER A 7 11.84 -7.06 -15.58
CA SER A 7 11.84 -5.60 -15.70
C SER A 7 10.53 -5.02 -15.14
N PRO A 8 10.57 -3.86 -14.45
CA PRO A 8 9.37 -3.22 -13.91
C PRO A 8 8.29 -2.98 -14.97
N GLY A 9 8.69 -2.62 -16.19
CA GLY A 9 7.77 -2.43 -17.32
C GLY A 9 7.07 -3.71 -17.75
N LYS A 10 7.75 -4.87 -17.73
CA LYS A 10 7.12 -6.15 -18.03
C LYS A 10 6.09 -6.53 -16.97
N VAL A 11 6.41 -6.34 -15.70
CA VAL A 11 5.50 -6.60 -14.58
C VAL A 11 4.25 -5.72 -14.68
N ARG A 12 4.43 -4.41 -14.93
CA ARG A 12 3.32 -3.48 -15.08
C ARG A 12 2.38 -3.86 -16.23
N ARG A 13 2.92 -4.19 -17.41
CA ARG A 13 2.11 -4.60 -18.56
C ARG A 13 1.36 -5.89 -18.31
N TYR A 14 2.04 -6.87 -17.72
CA TYR A 14 1.43 -8.14 -17.35
C TYR A 14 0.26 -7.93 -16.37
N LEU A 15 0.49 -7.19 -15.27
CA LEU A 15 -0.54 -6.91 -14.28
C LEU A 15 -1.74 -6.19 -14.88
N LYS A 16 -1.53 -5.13 -15.68
CA LYS A 16 -2.63 -4.42 -16.35
C LYS A 16 -3.48 -5.35 -17.21
N LYS A 17 -2.84 -6.22 -18.00
CA LYS A 17 -3.53 -7.19 -18.85
C LYS A 17 -4.37 -8.16 -18.02
N VAL A 18 -3.73 -8.85 -17.07
CA VAL A 18 -4.39 -9.92 -16.29
C VAL A 18 -5.49 -9.35 -15.39
N SER A 19 -5.24 -8.23 -14.71
CA SER A 19 -6.28 -7.60 -13.88
C SER A 19 -7.49 -7.18 -14.70
N ARG A 20 -7.30 -6.65 -15.91
CA ARG A 20 -8.41 -6.33 -16.81
C ARG A 20 -9.21 -7.57 -17.21
N GLU A 21 -8.55 -8.69 -17.47
CA GLU A 21 -9.20 -9.96 -17.82
C GLU A 21 -9.96 -10.58 -16.65
N VAL A 22 -9.42 -10.52 -15.43
CA VAL A 22 -9.98 -11.22 -14.26
C VAL A 22 -11.04 -10.38 -13.54
N ILE A 23 -10.80 -9.07 -13.39
CA ILE A 23 -11.64 -8.18 -12.56
C ILE A 23 -12.16 -6.96 -13.31
N GLY A 24 -11.91 -6.84 -14.61
CA GLY A 24 -12.40 -5.71 -15.42
C GLY A 24 -11.70 -4.37 -15.13
N GLN A 25 -10.61 -4.35 -14.37
CA GLN A 25 -9.90 -3.13 -13.96
C GLN A 25 -8.40 -3.25 -14.20
N GLU A 26 -7.76 -2.14 -14.61
CA GLU A 26 -6.31 -2.11 -14.80
C GLU A 26 -5.57 -1.79 -13.49
N ILE A 27 -4.88 -2.78 -12.94
CA ILE A 27 -4.04 -2.65 -11.75
C ILE A 27 -2.59 -2.38 -12.13
N THR A 28 -1.92 -1.54 -11.35
CA THR A 28 -0.47 -1.32 -11.41
C THR A 28 0.21 -1.85 -10.13
N PRO A 29 1.52 -2.14 -10.14
CA PRO A 29 2.22 -2.59 -8.93
C PRO A 29 1.99 -1.70 -7.70
N HIS A 30 1.84 -0.39 -7.91
CA HIS A 30 1.62 0.58 -6.82
C HIS A 30 0.31 0.36 -6.07
N TYR A 31 -0.70 -0.24 -6.72
CA TYR A 31 -1.95 -0.61 -6.07
C TYR A 31 -1.73 -1.54 -4.88
N PHE A 32 -0.86 -2.55 -5.01
CA PHE A 32 -0.58 -3.50 -3.94
C PHE A 32 0.09 -2.82 -2.75
N ARG A 33 0.96 -1.84 -3.01
CA ARG A 33 1.56 -1.01 -1.96
C ARG A 33 0.48 -0.25 -1.18
N HIS A 34 -0.46 0.41 -1.86
CA HIS A 34 -1.56 1.08 -1.16
C HIS A 34 -2.47 0.11 -0.44
N ARG A 35 -2.82 -1.02 -1.08
CA ARG A 35 -3.72 -2.01 -0.50
C ARG A 35 -3.14 -2.59 0.78
N PHE A 36 -1.84 -2.86 0.82
CA PHE A 36 -1.14 -3.26 2.03
C PHE A 36 -1.35 -2.25 3.17
N LEU A 37 -1.12 -0.96 2.94
CA LEU A 37 -1.30 0.08 3.96
C LEU A 37 -2.75 0.13 4.47
N THR A 38 -3.71 0.06 3.55
CA THR A 38 -5.15 0.07 3.89
C THR A 38 -5.55 -1.15 4.73
N GLU A 39 -5.10 -2.36 4.38
CA GLU A 39 -5.42 -3.55 5.16
C GLU A 39 -4.73 -3.53 6.54
N CYS A 40 -3.50 -3.01 6.65
CA CYS A 40 -2.85 -2.77 7.94
C CYS A 40 -3.63 -1.75 8.80
N GLY A 41 -4.19 -0.70 8.18
CA GLY A 41 -5.06 0.27 8.86
C GLY A 41 -6.31 -0.39 9.43
N LYS A 42 -7.01 -1.20 8.63
CA LYS A 42 -8.19 -1.95 9.09
C LYS A 42 -7.86 -2.92 10.22
N ALA A 43 -6.71 -3.56 10.16
CA ALA A 43 -6.24 -4.49 11.19
C ALA A 43 -5.63 -3.80 12.42
N ASN A 44 -5.65 -2.46 12.49
CA ASN A 44 -5.07 -1.68 13.58
C ASN A 44 -3.58 -2.00 13.85
N VAL A 45 -2.82 -2.33 12.81
CA VAL A 45 -1.37 -2.59 12.94
C VAL A 45 -0.66 -1.27 13.26
N PRO A 46 0.26 -1.22 14.24
CA PRO A 46 0.96 0.00 14.59
C PRO A 46 1.59 0.71 13.39
N ILE A 47 1.32 2.02 13.26
CA ILE A 47 1.78 2.84 12.13
C ILE A 47 3.30 2.78 11.93
N VAL A 48 4.07 2.73 13.02
CA VAL A 48 5.53 2.63 12.99
C VAL A 48 6.01 1.33 12.31
N ASP A 49 5.33 0.22 12.57
CA ASP A 49 5.67 -1.07 11.96
C ASP A 49 5.33 -1.06 10.47
N VAL A 50 4.18 -0.50 10.11
CA VAL A 50 3.74 -0.37 8.71
C VAL A 50 4.71 0.52 7.93
N MET A 51 5.17 1.63 8.51
CA MET A 51 6.20 2.50 7.92
C MET A 51 7.51 1.76 7.71
N THR A 52 7.94 0.98 8.70
CA THR A 52 9.18 0.18 8.64
C THR A 52 9.12 -0.87 7.53
N ILE A 53 8.02 -1.63 7.43
CA ILE A 53 7.85 -2.67 6.40
C ILE A 53 7.73 -2.06 4.99
N SER A 54 6.96 -0.97 4.87
CA SER A 54 6.72 -0.34 3.57
C SER A 54 7.88 0.54 3.11
N GLY A 55 8.79 0.93 4.01
CA GLY A 55 9.86 1.89 3.73
C GLY A 55 9.36 3.31 3.45
N ILE A 56 8.16 3.66 3.93
CA ILE A 56 7.62 5.03 3.84
C ILE A 56 8.25 5.84 4.96
N LYS A 57 9.04 6.86 4.59
CA LYS A 57 9.66 7.79 5.54
C LYS A 57 8.78 8.98 5.89
N ASP A 58 7.88 9.33 4.98
CA ASP A 58 7.00 10.48 5.10
C ASP A 58 5.70 10.07 5.79
N ILE A 59 5.47 10.61 6.99
CA ILE A 59 4.29 10.28 7.79
C ILE A 59 3.02 10.80 7.13
N ASP A 60 3.05 11.92 6.39
CA ASP A 60 1.87 12.49 5.75
C ASP A 60 1.35 11.58 4.63
N VAL A 61 2.28 11.00 3.87
CA VAL A 61 1.97 9.97 2.86
C VAL A 61 1.33 8.77 3.54
N MET A 62 1.86 8.34 4.69
CA MET A 62 1.32 7.19 5.40
C MET A 62 -0.08 7.46 5.94
N VAL A 63 -0.25 8.59 6.64
CA VAL A 63 -1.51 9.05 7.19
C VAL A 63 -2.56 9.12 6.10
N LYS A 64 -2.27 9.72 4.94
CA LYS A 64 -3.23 9.81 3.84
C LYS A 64 -3.79 8.43 3.43
N TYR A 65 -2.94 7.42 3.26
CA TYR A 65 -3.41 6.10 2.78
C TYR A 65 -3.91 5.17 3.88
N TYR A 66 -3.48 5.39 5.12
CA TYR A 66 -3.88 4.62 6.28
C TYR A 66 -5.19 5.14 6.89
N SER A 67 -5.38 6.47 6.91
CA SER A 67 -6.56 7.15 7.47
C SER A 67 -7.81 7.04 6.61
N HIS A 68 -7.68 6.64 5.34
CA HIS A 68 -8.82 6.30 4.47
C HIS A 68 -9.53 5.00 4.88
N SER A 69 -9.07 4.30 5.93
CA SER A 69 -9.50 2.94 6.23
C SER A 69 -10.66 2.84 7.23
N THR A 70 -10.86 3.79 8.15
CA THR A 70 -12.00 3.91 9.09
C THR A 70 -11.95 5.24 9.89
N GLU A 71 -13.08 5.71 10.46
CA GLU A 71 -13.12 6.84 11.43
C GLU A 71 -12.19 6.62 12.64
N GLU A 72 -12.06 5.37 13.08
CA GLU A 72 -11.14 4.94 14.15
C GLU A 72 -9.67 5.08 13.73
N GLY A 73 -9.36 4.81 12.45
CA GLY A 73 -8.02 5.00 11.90
C GLY A 73 -7.60 6.47 11.88
N GLN A 74 -8.53 7.40 11.65
CA GLN A 74 -8.24 8.84 11.74
C GLN A 74 -7.96 9.27 13.18
N SER A 75 -8.76 8.79 14.15
CA SER A 75 -8.59 9.12 15.56
C SER A 75 -7.25 8.64 16.12
N LYS A 76 -6.82 7.42 15.79
CA LYS A 76 -5.52 6.87 16.23
C LYS A 76 -4.33 7.57 15.57
N VAL A 77 -4.43 7.94 14.31
CA VAL A 77 -3.38 8.72 13.63
C VAL A 77 -3.18 10.09 14.31
N LEU A 78 -4.28 10.75 14.70
CA LEU A 78 -4.24 12.03 15.41
C LEU A 78 -3.64 11.90 16.81
N GLU A 79 -3.79 10.75 17.48
CA GLU A 79 -3.12 10.49 18.76
C GLU A 79 -1.60 10.32 18.59
N VAL A 80 -1.16 9.64 17.52
CA VAL A 80 0.28 9.40 17.28
C VAL A 80 1.02 10.66 16.81
N THR A 81 0.35 11.59 16.13
CA THR A 81 0.93 12.86 15.66
C THR A 81 0.99 13.97 16.71
N ARG A 82 0.49 13.73 17.93
CA ARG A 82 0.51 14.70 19.06
C ARG A 82 1.79 14.69 19.90
N VAL A 83 2.79 13.91 19.52
CA VAL A 83 4.12 13.85 20.18
C VAL A 83 5.04 14.94 19.64
#